data_AF-A0A951A3U0-F1
#
_entry.id   AF-A0A951A3U0-F1
#
_cell.length_a   1.000
_cell.length_b   1.000
_cell.length_c   1.000
_cell.angle_alpha   90.00
_cell.angle_beta   90.00
_cell.angle_gamma   90.00
#
_symmetry.space_group_name_H-M   'P 1'
#
loop_
_entity.id
_entity.type
_entity.pdbx_description
1 polymer ?
#
loop_
_entity_poly.entity_id
_entity_poly.type
_entity_poly.pdbx_seq_one_letter_code
_entity_poly.pdbx_strand_id
1 'polypeptide(L)'
;MGIAVSRDRPTFAGILLGAASFKPQLALLLPLALSAGRYWKSAAASALTVLALSLTSVIFFGAEVWREFLDSTGFAHQMLDLGLVPYFKMASVFAGMRLCGSALPAAYIAQSIATVLAAGAVVWIWRGPGDLSIKAAAVLAATPLATPFVLDYDLLILAPAIGLLAVKLAETHPLPWEGTVLVLAAALPLVVRPIAEYTHLGVSPVVTAALLAVIARRCRAECFRSEVRLSPGFDPSAS
;
A
#
# COMPACT_ATOMS: atom_id res chain seq x y z
N MET A 1 -4.87 -10.97 -10.05
CA MET A 1 -5.55 -12.28 -9.90
C MET A 1 -5.65 -12.83 -8.47
N GLY A 2 -4.95 -12.30 -7.45
CA GLY A 2 -5.04 -12.83 -6.06
C GLY A 2 -6.21 -12.36 -5.20
N ILE A 3 -7.04 -11.42 -5.69
CA ILE A 3 -8.01 -10.68 -4.83
C ILE A 3 -9.47 -10.91 -5.28
N ALA A 4 -9.67 -11.51 -6.46
CA ALA A 4 -10.98 -11.93 -6.95
C ALA A 4 -11.48 -13.23 -6.27
N VAL A 5 -10.62 -13.93 -5.52
CA VAL A 5 -10.96 -15.17 -4.77
C VAL A 5 -11.36 -14.87 -3.31
N SER A 6 -11.31 -13.60 -2.89
CA SER A 6 -11.39 -13.20 -1.48
C SER A 6 -12.79 -13.30 -0.86
N ARG A 7 -13.86 -13.48 -1.65
CA ARG A 7 -15.20 -13.71 -1.08
C ARG A 7 -15.38 -15.12 -0.51
N ASP A 8 -14.72 -16.12 -1.10
CA ASP A 8 -15.00 -17.53 -0.78
C ASP A 8 -13.89 -18.25 0.02
N ARG A 9 -12.68 -17.68 0.15
CA ARG A 9 -11.55 -18.33 0.87
C ARG A 9 -10.71 -17.38 1.75
N PRO A 10 -11.27 -16.87 2.87
CA PRO A 10 -10.59 -15.93 3.78
C PRO A 10 -9.30 -16.47 4.40
N THR A 11 -9.14 -17.80 4.47
CA THR A 11 -7.94 -18.50 4.96
C THR A 11 -6.76 -18.42 4.00
N PHE A 12 -6.99 -18.55 2.69
CA PHE A 12 -5.91 -18.51 1.69
C PHE A 12 -5.32 -17.09 1.55
N ALA A 13 -6.18 -16.06 1.64
CA ALA A 13 -5.72 -14.69 1.74
C ALA A 13 -4.83 -14.49 2.98
N GLY A 14 -5.23 -15.02 4.15
CA GLY A 14 -4.42 -15.00 5.37
C GLY A 14 -3.05 -15.67 5.22
N ILE A 15 -2.97 -16.79 4.49
CA ILE A 15 -1.72 -17.51 4.22
C ILE A 15 -0.80 -16.70 3.31
N LEU A 16 -1.32 -16.13 2.22
CA LEU A 16 -0.53 -15.26 1.33
C LEU A 16 -0.02 -14.01 2.05
N LEU A 17 -0.82 -13.45 2.96
CA LEU A 17 -0.42 -12.35 3.83
C LEU A 17 0.70 -12.77 4.80
N GLY A 18 0.59 -13.96 5.40
CA GLY A 18 1.64 -14.53 6.24
C GLY A 18 2.93 -14.80 5.45
N ALA A 19 2.84 -15.27 4.21
CA ALA A 19 3.98 -15.49 3.33
C ALA A 19 4.66 -14.17 2.88
N ALA A 20 3.89 -13.09 2.75
CA ALA A 20 4.43 -11.75 2.48
C ALA A 20 5.26 -11.17 3.63
N SER A 21 5.28 -11.80 4.81
CA SER A 21 6.09 -11.37 5.98
C SER A 21 7.59 -11.36 5.73
N PHE A 22 8.07 -12.01 4.66
CA PHE A 22 9.47 -11.88 4.25
C PHE A 22 9.86 -10.41 3.93
N LYS A 23 8.88 -9.57 3.59
CA LYS A 23 9.00 -8.11 3.50
C LYS A 23 7.92 -7.45 4.36
N PRO A 24 8.16 -7.33 5.69
CA PRO A 24 7.15 -6.87 6.63
C PRO A 24 6.60 -5.48 6.25
N GLN A 25 7.44 -4.62 5.68
CA GLN A 25 7.03 -3.29 5.24
C GLN A 25 5.98 -3.31 4.09
N LEU A 26 5.93 -4.36 3.27
CA LEU A 26 4.91 -4.49 2.22
C LEU A 26 3.55 -4.94 2.79
N ALA A 27 3.55 -5.55 3.97
CA ALA A 27 2.36 -6.00 4.68
C ALA A 27 1.89 -5.01 5.77
N LEU A 28 2.60 -3.90 6.00
CA LEU A 28 2.39 -3.00 7.14
C LEU A 28 0.94 -2.50 7.28
N LEU A 29 0.29 -2.15 6.17
CA LEU A 29 -1.07 -1.59 6.18
C LEU A 29 -2.18 -2.65 6.20
N LEU A 30 -1.85 -3.93 6.00
CA LEU A 30 -2.83 -5.01 5.90
C LEU A 30 -3.51 -5.33 7.25
N PRO A 31 -2.80 -5.45 8.38
CA PRO A 31 -3.45 -5.60 9.69
C PRO A 31 -4.40 -4.44 10.02
N LEU A 32 -4.00 -3.22 9.66
CA LEU A 32 -4.80 -2.01 9.85
C LEU A 32 -6.09 -2.07 9.02
N ALA A 33 -5.97 -2.43 7.74
CA ALA A 33 -7.08 -2.63 6.82
C ALA A 33 -8.08 -3.70 7.31
N LEU A 34 -7.58 -4.89 7.66
CA LEU A 34 -8.42 -6.00 8.14
C LEU A 34 -9.14 -5.65 9.45
N SER A 35 -8.46 -4.93 10.36
CA SER A 35 -9.07 -4.44 11.60
C SER A 35 -10.16 -3.40 11.32
N ALA A 36 -9.91 -2.45 10.42
CA ALA A 36 -10.87 -1.44 10.02
C ALA A 36 -12.10 -2.04 9.32
N GLY A 37 -11.92 -3.08 8.51
CA GLY A 37 -12.99 -3.83 7.85
C GLY A 37 -13.65 -4.92 8.70
N ARG A 38 -13.22 -5.11 9.96
CA ARG A 38 -13.72 -6.13 10.91
C ARG A 38 -13.57 -7.57 10.42
N TYR A 39 -12.54 -7.84 9.60
CA TYR A 39 -12.24 -9.17 9.05
C TYR A 39 -11.37 -10.01 10.01
N TRP A 40 -11.86 -10.23 11.23
CA TRP A 40 -11.11 -10.86 12.32
C TRP A 40 -10.59 -12.27 11.99
N LYS A 41 -11.34 -13.05 11.20
CA LYS A 41 -10.92 -14.40 10.77
C LYS A 41 -9.67 -14.37 9.90
N SER A 42 -9.58 -13.44 8.95
CA SER A 42 -8.40 -13.28 8.10
C SER A 42 -7.21 -12.70 8.86
N ALA A 43 -7.46 -11.78 9.81
CA ALA A 43 -6.42 -11.29 10.71
C ALA A 43 -5.84 -12.42 11.58
N ALA A 44 -6.69 -13.26 12.17
CA ALA A 44 -6.27 -14.41 12.95
C ALA A 44 -5.50 -15.44 12.12
N ALA A 45 -5.95 -15.75 10.89
CA ALA A 45 -5.26 -16.67 9.99
C ALA A 45 -3.86 -16.17 9.57
N SER A 46 -3.74 -14.86 9.32
CA SER A 46 -2.44 -14.23 9.03
C SER A 46 -1.51 -14.28 10.24
N ALA A 47 -2.00 -13.91 11.42
CA ALA A 47 -1.22 -14.00 12.66
C ALA A 47 -0.75 -15.44 12.95
N LEU A 48 -1.63 -16.43 12.76
CA LEU A 48 -1.27 -17.84 12.95
C LEU A 48 -0.23 -18.31 11.94
N THR A 49 -0.31 -17.85 10.69
CA THR A 49 0.68 -18.19 9.65
C THR A 49 2.05 -17.59 9.99
N VAL A 50 2.09 -16.33 10.44
CA VAL A 50 3.33 -15.68 10.90
C VAL A 50 3.92 -16.42 12.09
N LEU A 51 3.11 -16.79 13.08
CA LEU A 51 3.54 -17.56 14.24
C LEU A 51 4.08 -18.94 13.83
N ALA A 52 3.39 -19.64 12.92
CA ALA A 52 3.83 -20.95 12.43
C ALA A 52 5.16 -20.87 11.68
N LEU A 53 5.32 -19.90 10.79
CA LEU A 53 6.59 -19.67 10.07
C LEU A 53 7.71 -19.29 11.04
N SER A 54 7.41 -18.41 12.02
CA SER A 54 8.39 -17.97 13.01
C SER A 54 8.85 -19.12 13.89
N LEU A 55 7.91 -19.94 14.38
CA LEU A 55 8.22 -21.10 15.20
C LEU A 55 8.99 -22.16 14.41
N THR A 56 8.62 -22.38 13.14
CA THR A 56 9.36 -23.26 12.24
C THR A 56 10.80 -22.77 12.07
N SER A 57 11.01 -21.47 11.86
CA SER A 57 12.37 -20.89 11.80
C SER A 57 13.16 -21.12 13.08
N VAL A 58 12.56 -20.92 14.26
CA VAL A 58 13.24 -21.20 15.55
C VAL A 58 13.59 -22.68 15.69
N ILE A 59 12.69 -23.59 15.30
CA ILE A 59 12.92 -25.05 15.40
C ILE A 59 14.10 -25.48 14.52
N PHE A 60 14.20 -24.96 13.30
CA PHE A 60 15.24 -25.39 12.36
C PHE A 60 16.57 -24.64 12.53
N PHE A 61 16.56 -23.37 12.94
CA PHE A 61 17.75 -22.51 12.93
C PHE A 61 18.16 -21.97 14.31
N GLY A 62 17.38 -22.23 15.36
CA GLY A 62 17.64 -21.73 16.71
C GLY A 62 17.08 -20.32 16.96
N ALA A 63 17.06 -19.92 18.24
CA ALA A 63 16.54 -18.62 18.65
C ALA A 63 17.54 -17.48 18.40
N GLU A 64 18.83 -17.78 18.30
CA GLU A 64 19.92 -16.84 18.04
C GLU A 64 19.72 -16.09 16.71
N VAL A 65 19.19 -16.77 15.68
CA VAL A 65 18.89 -16.15 14.38
C VAL A 65 17.90 -14.99 14.51
N TRP A 66 16.99 -15.02 15.48
CA TRP A 66 16.09 -13.89 15.73
C TRP A 66 16.79 -12.69 16.34
N ARG A 67 17.81 -12.92 17.18
CA ARG A 67 18.62 -11.82 17.74
C ARG A 67 19.44 -11.15 16.65
N GLU A 68 20.12 -11.95 15.82
CA GLU A 68 20.86 -11.46 14.66
C GLU A 68 19.96 -10.74 13.65
N PHE A 69 18.76 -11.27 13.40
CA PHE A 69 17.77 -10.61 12.56
C PHE A 69 17.35 -9.24 13.13
N LEU A 70 17.07 -9.14 14.43
CA LEU A 70 16.74 -7.86 15.07
C LEU A 70 17.91 -6.88 15.00
N ASP A 71 19.14 -7.33 15.23
CA ASP A 71 20.33 -6.48 15.08
C ASP A 71 20.49 -5.99 13.64
N SER A 72 20.16 -6.84 12.65
CA SER A 72 20.17 -6.45 11.22
C SER A 72 19.14 -5.36 10.88
N THR A 73 18.04 -5.24 11.64
CA THR A 73 17.08 -4.13 11.44
C THR A 73 17.66 -2.78 11.85
N GLY A 74 18.47 -2.75 12.92
CA GLY A 74 19.24 -1.57 13.31
C GLY A 74 20.24 -1.17 12.24
N PHE A 75 20.90 -2.16 11.62
CA PHE A 75 21.79 -1.95 10.49
C PHE A 75 21.07 -1.35 9.27
N ALA A 76 19.86 -1.81 8.93
CA ALA A 76 19.07 -1.24 7.83
C ALA A 76 18.73 0.25 8.04
N HIS A 77 18.43 0.66 9.28
CA HIS A 77 18.25 2.07 9.63
C HIS A 77 19.56 2.87 9.51
N GLN A 78 20.69 2.32 9.96
CA GLN A 78 21.99 2.98 9.77
C GLN A 78 22.34 3.14 8.29
N MET A 79 22.03 2.16 7.45
CA MET A 79 22.24 2.27 6.00
C MET A 79 21.41 3.41 5.38
N LEU A 80 20.19 3.64 5.85
CA LEU A 80 19.36 4.79 5.44
C LEU A 80 19.96 6.12 5.88
N ASP A 81 20.34 6.21 7.16
CA ASP A 81 20.83 7.45 7.78
C ASP A 81 22.15 7.89 7.16
N LEU A 82 23.06 6.93 6.93
CA LEU A 82 24.37 7.15 6.33
C LEU A 82 24.31 7.25 4.80
N GLY A 83 23.17 6.96 4.17
CA GLY A 83 23.03 6.97 2.71
C GLY A 83 23.85 5.89 2.00
N LEU A 84 24.14 4.78 2.68
CA LEU A 84 24.91 3.66 2.12
C LEU A 84 24.15 2.95 0.99
N VAL A 85 22.82 3.04 1.01
CA VAL A 85 21.98 2.78 -0.16
C VAL A 85 21.75 4.13 -0.87
N PRO A 86 22.13 4.27 -2.14
CA PRO A 86 21.91 5.51 -2.86
C PRO A 86 20.43 5.88 -2.92
N TYR A 87 20.08 7.08 -2.46
CA TYR A 87 18.68 7.52 -2.34
C TYR A 87 17.90 7.49 -3.67
N PHE A 88 18.58 7.59 -4.82
CA PHE A 88 17.93 7.51 -6.14
C PHE A 88 17.43 6.09 -6.50
N LYS A 89 17.88 5.05 -5.78
CA LYS A 89 17.32 3.68 -5.89
C LYS A 89 16.09 3.48 -5.01
N MET A 90 15.82 4.42 -4.13
CA MET A 90 14.71 4.36 -3.19
C MET A 90 13.55 5.21 -3.71
N ALA A 91 12.34 4.71 -3.52
CA ALA A 91 11.12 5.33 -4.03
C ALA A 91 10.21 5.86 -2.91
N SER A 92 10.75 6.00 -1.69
CA SER A 92 10.05 6.50 -0.50
C SER A 92 10.03 8.03 -0.40
N VAL A 93 9.17 8.55 0.48
CA VAL A 93 9.10 9.99 0.80
C VAL A 93 10.40 10.45 1.47
N PHE A 94 10.94 9.64 2.37
CA PHE A 94 12.23 9.88 2.99
C PHE A 94 13.34 10.08 1.95
N ALA A 95 13.47 9.16 0.99
CA ALA A 95 14.49 9.26 -0.04
C ALA A 95 14.33 10.49 -0.94
N GLY A 96 13.09 10.82 -1.33
CA GLY A 96 12.79 12.03 -2.08
C GLY A 96 13.23 13.30 -1.34
N MET A 97 12.97 13.37 -0.05
CA MET A 97 13.42 14.48 0.81
C MET A 97 14.96 14.53 0.90
N ARG A 98 15.63 13.38 1.01
CA ARG A 98 17.09 13.30 1.08
C ARG A 98 17.77 13.68 -0.24
N LEU A 99 17.18 13.33 -1.38
CA LEU A 99 17.66 13.75 -2.71
C LEU A 99 17.59 15.27 -2.88
N CYS A 100 16.57 15.93 -2.33
CA CYS A 100 16.47 17.39 -2.30
C CYS A 100 17.40 18.07 -1.27
N GLY A 101 18.31 17.32 -0.62
CA GLY A 101 19.28 17.86 0.33
C GLY A 101 18.72 18.19 1.71
N SER A 102 17.50 17.75 2.07
CA SER A 102 16.94 18.01 3.40
C SER A 102 17.71 17.28 4.51
N ALA A 103 17.73 17.84 5.71
CA ALA A 103 18.32 17.18 6.88
C ALA A 103 17.53 15.91 7.29
N LEU A 104 18.20 14.96 7.95
CA LEU A 104 17.58 13.71 8.43
C LEU A 104 16.25 13.93 9.19
N PRO A 105 16.17 14.84 10.18
CA PRO A 105 14.92 15.03 10.92
C PRO A 105 13.75 15.46 10.03
N ALA A 106 14.00 16.33 9.04
CA ALA A 106 12.97 16.78 8.11
C ALA A 106 12.48 15.66 7.20
N ALA A 107 13.40 14.80 6.71
CA ALA A 107 13.04 13.64 5.91
C ALA A 107 12.21 12.62 6.69
N TYR A 108 12.55 12.37 7.97
CA TYR A 108 11.76 11.51 8.84
C TYR A 108 10.38 12.09 9.14
N ILE A 109 10.28 13.39 9.45
CA ILE A 109 8.98 14.05 9.68
C ILE A 109 8.08 13.92 8.45
N ALA A 110 8.61 14.19 7.25
CA ALA A 110 7.84 14.05 6.01
C ALA A 110 7.36 12.61 5.78
N GLN A 111 8.23 11.62 6.00
CA GLN A 111 7.88 10.20 5.90
C GLN A 111 6.81 9.81 6.93
N SER A 112 6.91 10.28 8.18
CA SER A 112 5.92 10.01 9.22
C SER A 112 4.56 10.60 8.86
N ILE A 113 4.52 11.83 8.35
CA ILE A 113 3.28 12.47 7.88
C ILE A 113 2.65 11.65 6.75
N ALA A 114 3.44 11.27 5.73
CA ALA A 114 2.93 10.47 4.62
C ALA A 114 2.40 9.10 5.09
N THR A 115 3.08 8.48 6.05
CA THR A 115 2.67 7.19 6.63
C THR A 115 1.34 7.31 7.36
N VAL A 116 1.17 8.35 8.20
CA VAL A 116 -0.09 8.60 8.92
C VAL A 116 -1.23 8.90 7.95
N LEU A 117 -0.99 9.70 6.91
CA LEU A 117 -2.01 10.01 5.89
C LEU A 117 -2.41 8.76 5.09
N ALA A 118 -1.45 7.95 4.67
CA ALA A 118 -1.70 6.69 3.97
C ALA A 118 -2.49 5.70 4.83
N ALA A 119 -2.09 5.54 6.11
CA ALA A 119 -2.80 4.71 7.08
C ALA A 119 -4.23 5.22 7.33
N GLY A 120 -4.40 6.53 7.50
CA GLY A 120 -5.70 7.17 7.67
C GLY A 120 -6.63 6.96 6.47
N ALA A 121 -6.10 7.11 5.25
CA ALA A 121 -6.84 6.85 4.02
C ALA A 121 -7.28 5.38 3.92
N VAL A 122 -6.40 4.43 4.24
CA VAL A 122 -6.74 2.99 4.27
C VAL A 122 -7.85 2.72 5.30
N VAL A 123 -7.73 3.24 6.53
CA VAL A 123 -8.76 3.05 7.57
C VAL A 123 -10.10 3.62 7.12
N TRP A 124 -10.11 4.82 6.55
CA TRP A 124 -11.32 5.46 6.07
C TRP A 124 -11.98 4.67 4.93
N ILE A 125 -11.21 4.24 3.93
CA ILE A 125 -11.70 3.42 2.80
C ILE A 125 -12.24 2.06 3.30
N TRP A 126 -11.55 1.41 4.22
CA TRP A 126 -11.94 0.08 4.70
C TRP A 126 -13.17 0.10 5.60
N ARG A 127 -13.40 1.19 6.33
CA ARG A 127 -14.62 1.41 7.13
C ARG A 127 -15.86 1.70 6.28
N GLY A 128 -15.71 2.34 5.12
CA GLY A 128 -16.83 2.66 4.23
C GLY A 128 -17.41 1.45 3.50
N PRO A 129 -18.63 1.52 2.95
CA PRO A 129 -19.14 0.52 2.01
C PRO A 129 -18.34 0.57 0.70
N GLY A 130 -18.25 -0.55 -0.03
CA GLY A 130 -17.59 -0.59 -1.34
C GLY A 130 -17.04 -1.96 -1.70
N ASP A 131 -16.62 -2.09 -2.96
CA ASP A 131 -16.02 -3.31 -3.49
C ASP A 131 -14.68 -3.62 -2.81
N LEU A 132 -14.53 -4.87 -2.34
CA LEU A 132 -13.31 -5.35 -1.70
C LEU A 132 -12.09 -5.27 -2.64
N SER A 133 -12.31 -5.40 -3.95
CA SER A 133 -11.27 -5.24 -4.97
C SER A 133 -10.64 -3.85 -4.91
N ILE A 134 -11.46 -2.80 -4.79
CA ILE A 134 -10.98 -1.42 -4.72
C ILE A 134 -10.38 -1.10 -3.35
N LYS A 135 -10.95 -1.65 -2.28
CA LYS A 135 -10.35 -1.56 -0.94
C LYS A 135 -8.96 -2.20 -0.88
N ALA A 136 -8.75 -3.33 -1.56
CA ALA A 136 -7.46 -3.97 -1.67
C ALA A 136 -6.48 -3.15 -2.52
N ALA A 137 -6.94 -2.56 -3.64
CA ALA A 137 -6.13 -1.62 -4.43
C ALA A 137 -5.65 -0.44 -3.58
N ALA A 138 -6.49 0.07 -2.66
CA ALA A 138 -6.11 1.16 -1.75
C ALA A 138 -4.92 0.78 -0.85
N VAL A 139 -4.93 -0.42 -0.28
CA VAL A 139 -3.82 -0.90 0.56
C VAL A 139 -2.53 -0.98 -0.25
N LEU A 140 -2.60 -1.60 -1.44
CA LEU A 140 -1.45 -1.77 -2.32
C LEU A 140 -0.87 -0.42 -2.78
N ALA A 141 -1.73 0.56 -3.09
CA ALA A 141 -1.30 1.91 -3.48
C ALA A 141 -0.74 2.72 -2.30
N ALA A 142 -1.25 2.49 -1.09
CA ALA A 142 -0.81 3.18 0.12
C ALA A 142 0.51 2.61 0.69
N THR A 143 0.81 1.33 0.46
CA THR A 143 1.98 0.65 1.01
C THR A 143 3.31 1.39 0.72
N PRO A 144 3.62 1.83 -0.52
CA PRO A 144 4.84 2.58 -0.80
C PRO A 144 5.00 3.89 -0.02
N LEU A 145 3.89 4.51 0.39
CA LEU A 145 3.88 5.75 1.17
C LEU A 145 4.12 5.53 2.66
N ALA A 146 3.90 4.30 3.15
CA ALA A 146 3.88 3.98 4.58
C ALA A 146 5.24 3.55 5.15
N THR A 147 6.29 3.50 4.33
CA THR A 147 7.60 3.03 4.77
C THR A 147 8.75 3.79 4.08
N PRO A 148 9.84 4.11 4.81
CA PRO A 148 11.03 4.71 4.21
C PRO A 148 11.85 3.71 3.39
N PHE A 149 11.59 2.40 3.50
CA PHE A 149 12.44 1.32 2.99
C PHE A 149 12.07 0.81 1.58
N VAL A 150 11.15 1.48 0.88
CA VAL A 150 10.71 1.07 -0.46
C VAL A 150 11.79 1.37 -1.50
N LEU A 151 12.18 0.34 -2.24
CA LEU A 151 13.06 0.44 -3.40
C LEU A 151 12.26 0.56 -4.70
N ASP A 152 12.92 1.00 -5.76
CA ASP A 152 12.34 1.16 -7.10
C ASP A 152 11.56 -0.09 -7.57
N TYR A 153 12.12 -1.28 -7.39
CA TYR A 153 11.50 -2.54 -7.80
C TYR A 153 10.32 -2.97 -6.89
N ASP A 154 10.23 -2.47 -5.66
CA ASP A 154 9.09 -2.74 -4.78
C ASP A 154 7.81 -2.06 -5.29
N LEU A 155 7.92 -1.06 -6.18
CA LEU A 155 6.78 -0.41 -6.83
C LEU A 155 5.97 -1.36 -7.74
N LEU A 156 6.49 -2.56 -8.04
CA LEU A 156 5.70 -3.61 -8.69
C LEU A 156 4.45 -4.00 -7.88
N ILE A 157 4.40 -3.68 -6.59
CA ILE A 157 3.19 -3.81 -5.77
C ILE A 157 2.00 -2.99 -6.31
N LEU A 158 2.28 -1.94 -7.11
CA LEU A 158 1.24 -1.13 -7.76
C LEU A 158 0.57 -1.86 -8.91
N ALA A 159 1.21 -2.85 -9.55
CA ALA A 159 0.64 -3.55 -10.70
C ALA A 159 -0.74 -4.18 -10.41
N PRO A 160 -0.94 -4.94 -9.32
CA PRO A 160 -2.28 -5.42 -8.95
C PRO A 160 -3.24 -4.28 -8.59
N ALA A 161 -2.78 -3.18 -7.97
CA ALA A 161 -3.63 -2.03 -7.66
C ALA A 161 -4.17 -1.36 -8.94
N ILE A 162 -3.27 -1.17 -9.91
CA ILE A 162 -3.55 -0.63 -11.24
C ILE A 162 -4.54 -1.53 -11.97
N GLY A 163 -4.31 -2.85 -11.99
CA GLY A 163 -5.21 -3.80 -12.65
C GLY A 163 -6.63 -3.76 -12.09
N LEU A 164 -6.78 -3.74 -10.76
CA LEU A 164 -8.09 -3.64 -10.11
C LEU A 164 -8.78 -2.32 -10.39
N LEU A 165 -8.04 -1.21 -10.34
CA LEU A 165 -8.57 0.11 -10.67
C LEU A 165 -8.96 0.21 -12.16
N ALA A 166 -8.16 -0.35 -13.06
CA ALA A 166 -8.42 -0.33 -14.50
C ALA A 166 -9.72 -1.04 -14.87
N VAL A 167 -9.96 -2.23 -14.29
CA VAL A 167 -11.24 -2.96 -14.45
C VAL A 167 -12.41 -2.08 -14.02
N LYS A 168 -12.27 -1.42 -12.86
CA LYS A 168 -13.32 -0.55 -12.33
C LYS A 168 -13.56 0.71 -13.14
N LEU A 169 -12.49 1.28 -13.71
CA LEU A 169 -12.58 2.42 -14.62
C LEU A 169 -13.23 2.01 -15.95
N ALA A 170 -13.08 0.77 -16.41
CA ALA A 170 -13.75 0.26 -17.61
C ALA A 170 -15.27 0.05 -17.41
N GLU A 171 -15.70 -0.27 -16.19
CA GLU A 171 -17.12 -0.43 -15.82
C GLU A 171 -17.85 0.91 -15.63
N THR A 172 -17.13 2.04 -15.58
CA THR A 172 -17.70 3.35 -15.27
C THR A 172 -17.20 4.40 -16.27
N HIS A 173 -17.70 5.63 -16.22
CA HIS A 173 -17.12 6.73 -16.99
C HIS A 173 -15.91 7.32 -16.23
N PRO A 174 -14.65 7.12 -16.70
CA PRO A 174 -13.47 7.70 -16.08
C PRO A 174 -13.40 9.21 -16.35
N LEU A 175 -12.88 9.96 -15.38
CA LEU A 175 -12.39 11.31 -15.65
C LEU A 175 -11.03 11.20 -16.35
N PRO A 176 -10.68 12.11 -17.27
CA PRO A 176 -9.43 12.02 -18.04
C PRO A 176 -8.17 11.89 -17.17
N TRP A 177 -8.10 12.63 -16.06
CA TRP A 177 -6.96 12.63 -15.15
C TRP A 177 -6.77 11.29 -14.41
N GLU A 178 -7.81 10.47 -14.26
CA GLU A 178 -7.65 9.14 -13.64
C GLU A 178 -6.90 8.18 -14.57
N GLY A 179 -7.19 8.26 -15.88
CA GLY A 179 -6.44 7.53 -16.89
C GLY A 179 -4.97 7.97 -16.91
N THR A 180 -4.72 9.27 -16.83
CA THR A 180 -3.35 9.82 -16.74
C THR A 180 -2.62 9.29 -15.51
N VAL A 181 -3.24 9.34 -14.32
CA VAL A 181 -2.63 8.82 -13.09
C VAL A 181 -2.35 7.32 -13.17
N LEU A 182 -3.25 6.55 -13.77
CA LEU A 182 -3.08 5.11 -13.97
C LEU A 182 -1.87 4.81 -14.86
N VAL A 183 -1.72 5.55 -15.96
CA VAL A 183 -0.58 5.42 -16.89
C VAL A 183 0.72 5.83 -16.21
N LEU A 184 0.72 6.95 -15.47
CA LEU A 184 1.90 7.39 -14.72
C LEU A 184 2.31 6.36 -13.66
N ALA A 185 1.35 5.78 -12.93
CA ALA A 185 1.62 4.74 -11.95
C ALA A 185 2.15 3.45 -12.60
N ALA A 186 1.67 3.10 -13.80
CA ALA A 186 2.16 1.94 -14.55
C ALA A 186 3.58 2.15 -15.09
N ALA A 187 3.92 3.35 -15.54
CA ALA A 187 5.26 3.69 -15.99
C ALA A 187 6.25 3.87 -14.83
N LEU A 188 5.77 4.16 -13.62
CA LEU A 188 6.59 4.56 -12.47
C LEU A 188 7.77 3.61 -12.17
N PRO A 189 7.61 2.28 -12.11
CA PRO A 189 8.73 1.37 -11.82
C PRO A 189 9.87 1.44 -12.86
N LEU A 190 9.56 1.84 -14.10
CA LEU A 190 10.54 1.95 -15.19
C LEU A 190 11.28 3.28 -15.15
N VAL A 191 10.60 4.36 -14.76
CA VAL A 191 11.13 5.73 -14.89
C VAL A 191 11.60 6.34 -13.57
N VAL A 192 11.17 5.82 -12.41
CA VAL A 192 11.44 6.45 -11.10
C VAL A 192 12.94 6.61 -10.84
N ARG A 193 13.73 5.57 -11.13
CA ARG A 193 15.16 5.56 -10.86
C ARG A 193 15.93 6.54 -11.76
N PRO A 194 15.84 6.48 -13.10
CA PRO A 194 16.57 7.44 -13.93
C PRO A 194 16.13 8.89 -13.65
N ILE A 195 14.86 9.14 -13.37
CA ILE A 195 14.40 10.48 -12.96
C ILE A 195 15.10 10.89 -11.67
N ALA A 196 15.08 10.05 -10.63
CA ALA A 196 15.72 10.37 -9.35
C ALA A 196 17.24 10.52 -9.47
N GLU A 197 17.89 9.77 -10.35
CA GLU A 197 19.34 9.78 -10.56
C GLU A 197 19.80 11.05 -11.30
N TYR A 198 19.07 11.49 -12.34
CA TYR A 198 19.46 12.67 -13.14
C TYR A 198 18.89 13.99 -12.64
N THR A 199 17.73 13.97 -11.98
CA THR A 199 17.04 15.21 -11.54
C THR A 199 17.04 15.41 -10.03
N HIS A 200 17.42 14.38 -9.26
CA HIS A 200 17.30 14.36 -7.80
C HIS A 200 15.86 14.57 -7.29
N LEU A 201 14.84 14.30 -8.11
CA LEU A 201 13.44 14.42 -7.72
C LEU A 201 12.83 13.06 -7.37
N GLY A 202 12.25 12.97 -6.17
CA GLY A 202 11.45 11.82 -5.74
C GLY A 202 10.01 11.87 -6.28
N VAL A 203 9.79 11.44 -7.53
CA VAL A 203 8.45 11.48 -8.17
C VAL A 203 7.49 10.40 -7.67
N SER A 204 8.01 9.30 -7.10
CA SER A 204 7.20 8.16 -6.65
C SER A 204 6.13 8.50 -5.61
N PRO A 205 6.45 9.21 -4.51
CA PRO A 205 5.44 9.62 -3.53
C PRO A 205 4.26 10.40 -4.12
N VAL A 206 4.52 11.26 -5.11
CA VAL A 206 3.48 12.08 -5.75
C VAL A 206 2.56 11.21 -6.59
N VAL A 207 3.11 10.32 -7.42
CA VAL A 207 2.33 9.44 -8.30
C VAL A 207 1.54 8.41 -7.49
N THR A 208 2.14 7.83 -6.45
CA THR A 208 1.46 6.87 -5.56
C THR A 208 0.37 7.52 -4.72
N ALA A 209 0.59 8.75 -4.22
CA ALA A 209 -0.46 9.53 -3.55
C ALA A 209 -1.61 9.90 -4.49
N ALA A 210 -1.31 10.27 -5.75
CA ALA A 210 -2.33 10.54 -6.76
C ALA A 210 -3.16 9.29 -7.07
N LEU A 211 -2.51 8.12 -7.21
CA LEU A 211 -3.21 6.84 -7.40
C LEU A 211 -4.13 6.52 -6.21
N LEU A 212 -3.65 6.70 -4.98
CA LEU A 212 -4.46 6.51 -3.78
C LEU A 212 -5.65 7.50 -3.74
N ALA A 213 -5.46 8.74 -4.17
CA ALA A 213 -6.51 9.75 -4.24
C ALA A 213 -7.61 9.38 -5.27
N VAL A 214 -7.22 8.83 -6.44
CA VAL A 214 -8.18 8.27 -7.41
C VAL A 214 -9.04 7.19 -6.76
N ILE A 215 -8.39 6.24 -6.08
CA ILE A 215 -9.06 5.12 -5.40
C ILE A 215 -10.00 5.63 -4.31
N ALA A 216 -9.53 6.56 -3.46
CA ALA A 216 -10.31 7.17 -2.40
C ALA A 216 -11.57 7.88 -2.93
N ARG A 217 -11.43 8.65 -4.03
CA ARG A 217 -12.55 9.33 -4.69
C ARG A 217 -13.59 8.35 -5.21
N ARG A 218 -13.15 7.25 -5.80
CA ARG A 218 -14.02 6.19 -6.32
C ARG A 218 -14.81 5.51 -5.20
N CYS A 219 -14.17 5.19 -4.07
CA CYS A 219 -14.87 4.69 -2.89
C CYS A 219 -15.92 5.68 -2.35
N ARG A 220 -15.60 6.98 -2.31
CA ARG A 220 -16.55 8.01 -1.88
C ARG A 220 -17.80 8.06 -2.76
N ALA A 221 -17.61 7.98 -4.07
CA ALA A 221 -18.71 8.01 -5.04
C ALA A 221 -19.64 6.79 -4.90
N GLU A 222 -19.09 5.62 -4.57
CA GLU A 222 -19.89 4.41 -4.28
C GLU A 222 -20.69 4.54 -2.99
N CYS A 223 -20.06 5.04 -1.92
CA CYS A 223 -20.73 5.30 -0.64
C CYS A 223 -21.95 6.20 -0.82
N PHE A 224 -21.77 7.33 -1.52
CA PHE A 224 -22.85 8.26 -1.80
C PHE A 224 -24.00 7.62 -2.59
N ARG A 225 -23.68 6.83 -3.63
CA ARG A 225 -24.71 6.11 -4.42
C ARG A 225 -25.48 5.10 -3.58
N SER A 226 -24.82 4.44 -2.62
CA SER A 226 -25.47 3.48 -1.72
C SER A 226 -26.44 4.15 -0.76
N GLU A 227 -26.10 5.33 -0.21
CA GLU A 227 -26.95 6.11 0.68
C GLU A 227 -28.20 6.63 -0.04
N VAL A 228 -28.04 7.13 -1.27
CA VAL A 228 -29.16 7.61 -2.10
C VAL A 228 -30.13 6.47 -2.45
N ARG A 229 -29.62 5.27 -2.77
CA ARG A 229 -30.46 4.11 -3.11
C ARG A 229 -31.25 3.58 -1.90
N LEU A 230 -30.77 3.78 -0.68
CA LEU A 230 -31.43 3.34 0.56
C LEU A 230 -32.41 4.38 1.14
N SER A 231 -32.47 5.59 0.58
CA SER A 231 -33.44 6.59 1.00
C SER A 231 -34.82 6.26 0.40
N PRO A 232 -35.84 5.95 1.22
CA PRO A 232 -37.17 5.58 0.73
C PRO A 232 -37.84 6.86 0.19
N GLY A 233 -37.87 7.03 -1.13
CA GLY A 233 -38.61 8.16 -1.75
C GLY A 233 -38.22 8.61 -3.14
N PHE A 234 -37.18 8.06 -3.79
CA PHE A 234 -36.83 8.47 -5.16
C PHE A 234 -37.25 7.40 -6.18
N ASP A 235 -38.48 7.51 -6.66
CA ASP A 235 -38.96 6.81 -7.86
C ASP A 235 -38.76 7.74 -9.08
N PRO A 236 -37.81 7.44 -10.00
CA PRO A 236 -37.61 8.23 -11.21
C PRO A 236 -38.70 8.04 -12.27
N SER A 237 -39.69 7.16 -12.03
CA SER A 237 -40.78 6.87 -12.98
C SER A 237 -42.06 7.66 -12.75
N ALA A 238 -42.07 8.60 -11.80
CA ALA A 238 -43.19 9.50 -11.51
C ALA A 238 -42.92 10.93 -12.02
N SER A 239 -42.75 11.10 -13.34
CA SER A 239 -42.87 12.39 -14.03
C SER A 239 -43.10 12.19 -15.52
#